data_AF-A0A7K1Z1D8-F1
#
_entry.id   AF-A0A7K1Z1D8-F1
#
_cell.length_a   1.000
_cell.length_b   1.000
_cell.length_c   1.000
_cell.angle_alpha   90.00
_cell.angle_beta   90.00
_cell.angle_gamma   90.00
#
_symmetry.space_group_name_H-M   'P 1'
#
loop_
_entity.id
_entity.type
_entity.pdbx_description
1 polymer ?
#
loop_
_entity_poly.entity_id
_entity_poly.type
_entity_poly.pdbx_seq_one_letter_code
_entity_poly.pdbx_strand_id
1 'polypeptide(L)'
;MYHLMGKRVRVHLYTRDGIMIGAITGRVADVDSEVEVAPGMKKDLAYVVDIEVLEGESTTYKNSSGMENEGWFAIQDLQIIEEESIPGWFNN
;
A
#
# COMPACT_ATOMS: atom_id res chain seq x y z
N MET A 1 14.62 10.00 -2.46
CA MET A 1 13.33 10.53 -1.93
C MET A 1 12.21 9.91 -2.74
N TYR A 2 11.33 9.15 -2.09
CA TYR A 2 10.26 8.43 -2.76
C TYR A 2 9.18 9.42 -3.23
N HIS A 3 8.90 9.47 -4.52
CA HIS A 3 7.79 10.27 -5.05
C HIS A 3 6.50 9.46 -4.99
N LEU A 4 6.03 9.16 -3.79
CA LEU A 4 4.84 8.32 -3.55
C LEU A 4 3.60 9.12 -3.16
N MET A 5 3.77 10.35 -2.68
CA MET A 5 2.67 11.17 -2.19
C MET A 5 1.55 11.34 -3.20
N GLY A 6 0.33 11.06 -2.75
CA GLY A 6 -0.89 11.14 -3.55
C GLY A 6 -1.07 10.02 -4.57
N LYS A 7 -0.10 9.11 -4.75
CA LYS A 7 -0.23 8.01 -5.72
C LYS A 7 -1.16 6.93 -5.20
N ARG A 8 -1.90 6.32 -6.13
CA ARG A 8 -2.66 5.08 -5.86
C ARG A 8 -1.67 3.91 -5.87
N VAL A 9 -1.78 3.04 -4.88
CA VAL A 9 -0.88 1.90 -4.70
C VAL A 9 -1.67 0.62 -4.46
N ARG A 10 -1.10 -0.50 -4.87
CA ARG A 10 -1.44 -1.84 -4.42
C ARG A 10 -0.46 -2.24 -3.33
N VAL A 11 -0.96 -2.72 -2.20
CA VAL A 11 -0.16 -3.25 -1.11
C VAL A 11 -0.32 -4.76 -1.08
N HIS A 12 0.79 -5.49 -1.14
CA HIS A 12 0.76 -6.95 -0.98
C HIS A 12 0.83 -7.30 0.51
N LEU A 13 -0.11 -8.13 0.97
CA LEU A 13 -0.20 -8.56 2.35
C LEU A 13 0.41 -9.95 2.51
N TYR A 14 1.22 -10.12 3.55
CA TYR A 14 1.92 -11.36 3.86
C TYR A 14 1.64 -11.82 5.28
N THR A 15 1.60 -13.14 5.50
CA THR A 15 1.70 -13.71 6.85
C THR A 15 3.09 -13.46 7.44
N ARG A 16 3.24 -13.72 8.74
CA ARG A 16 4.54 -13.71 9.42
C ARG A 16 5.55 -14.67 8.79
N ASP A 17 5.08 -15.76 8.19
CA ASP A 17 5.91 -16.76 7.52
C ASP A 17 6.25 -16.37 6.07
N GLY A 18 5.86 -15.17 5.62
CA GLY A 18 6.13 -14.66 4.28
C GLY A 18 5.18 -15.16 3.20
N ILE A 19 4.04 -15.75 3.57
CA ILE A 19 3.05 -16.25 2.60
C ILE A 19 2.13 -15.10 2.19
N MET A 20 2.01 -14.84 0.88
CA MET A 20 1.08 -13.84 0.36
C MET A 20 -0.37 -14.27 0.62
N ILE A 21 -1.16 -13.41 1.24
CA ILE A 21 -2.57 -13.67 1.59
C ILE A 21 -3.56 -12.84 0.77
N GLY A 22 -3.08 -11.81 0.08
CA GLY A 22 -3.92 -10.93 -0.72
C GLY A 22 -3.24 -9.61 -1.03
N ALA A 23 -4.00 -8.71 -1.63
CA ALA A 23 -3.62 -7.36 -1.91
C ALA A 23 -4.80 -6.39 -1.73
N ILE A 24 -4.47 -5.24 -1.16
CA ILE A 24 -5.39 -4.12 -1.00
C ILE A 24 -4.93 -2.97 -1.89
N THR A 25 -5.82 -2.05 -2.21
CA THR A 25 -5.46 -0.80 -2.87
C THR A 25 -5.74 0.38 -1.96
N GLY A 26 -5.03 1.48 -2.16
CA GLY A 26 -5.28 2.72 -1.42
C GLY A 26 -4.45 3.87 -1.98
N ARG A 27 -4.42 5.00 -1.28
CA ARG A 27 -3.65 6.19 -1.64
C ARG A 27 -2.61 6.52 -0.58
N VAL A 28 -1.40 6.86 -0.99
CA VAL A 28 -0.36 7.27 -0.04
C VAL A 28 -0.62 8.70 0.42
N ALA A 29 -0.77 8.88 1.74
CA ALA A 29 -1.02 10.15 2.41
C ALA A 29 0.22 10.70 3.14
N ASP A 30 1.11 9.83 3.65
CA ASP A 30 2.39 10.25 4.26
C ASP A 30 3.54 9.25 4.01
N VAL A 31 4.79 9.69 4.14
CA VAL A 31 6.00 8.86 4.03
C VAL A 31 6.95 9.21 5.17
N ASP A 32 7.38 8.19 5.90
CA ASP A 32 8.39 8.33 6.96
C ASP A 32 9.56 7.38 6.69
N SER A 33 10.78 7.90 6.88
CA SER A 33 12.02 7.18 6.57
C SER A 33 12.73 6.75 7.84
N GLU A 34 13.44 5.63 7.77
CA GLU A 34 14.23 5.10 8.89
C GLU A 34 13.43 4.77 10.17
N VAL A 35 12.13 4.45 10.03
CA VAL A 35 11.26 4.08 11.16
C VAL A 35 11.71 2.75 11.76
N GLU A 36 11.95 2.73 13.08
CA GLU A 36 12.31 1.50 13.78
C GLU A 36 11.09 0.61 13.99
N VAL A 37 11.05 -0.53 13.28
CA VAL A 37 9.92 -1.49 13.30
C VAL A 37 10.21 -2.71 14.19
N ALA A 38 11.47 -2.95 14.49
CA ALA A 38 11.95 -3.90 15.48
C ALA A 38 13.35 -3.44 15.94
N PRO A 39 13.85 -3.91 17.10
CA PRO A 39 15.17 -3.50 17.59
C PRO A 39 16.27 -3.67 16.53
N GLY A 40 16.88 -2.55 16.11
CA GLY A 40 17.93 -2.54 15.09
C GLY A 40 17.45 -2.76 13.64
N MET A 41 16.14 -2.81 13.40
CA MET A 41 15.54 -2.92 12.07
C MET A 41 14.78 -1.64 11.73
N LYS A 42 15.33 -0.87 10.81
CA LYS A 42 14.70 0.32 10.25
C LYS A 42 14.09 0.03 8.88
N LYS A 43 12.94 0.64 8.61
CA LYS A 43 12.27 0.58 7.31
C LYS A 43 11.72 1.95 6.93
N ASP A 44 11.64 2.18 5.63
CA ASP A 44 10.90 3.31 5.09
C ASP A 44 9.43 2.88 4.92
N LEU A 45 8.54 3.65 5.51
CA LEU A 45 7.12 3.37 5.57
C LEU A 45 6.32 4.42 4.82
N ALA A 46 5.20 3.99 4.26
CA ALA A 46 4.20 4.86 3.67
C ALA A 46 2.86 4.65 4.39
N TYR A 47 2.23 5.75 4.76
CA TYR A 47 0.89 5.75 5.31
C TYR A 47 -0.10 5.75 4.16
N VAL A 48 -0.91 4.70 4.08
CA VAL A 48 -1.90 4.49 3.02
C VAL A 48 -3.28 4.65 3.63
N VAL A 49 -4.13 5.43 2.97
CA VAL A 49 -5.53 5.70 3.32
C VAL A 49 -6.45 5.28 2.17
N ASP A 50 -7.76 5.44 2.36
CA ASP A 50 -8.78 5.03 1.40
C ASP A 50 -8.60 3.57 0.95
N ILE A 51 -8.28 2.70 1.92
CA ILE A 51 -7.95 1.31 1.62
C ILE A 51 -9.22 0.56 1.19
N GLU A 52 -9.14 -0.05 0.01
CA GLU A 52 -10.17 -0.89 -0.58
C GLU A 52 -9.61 -2.31 -0.77
N VAL A 53 -10.39 -3.31 -0.38
CA VAL A 53 -10.10 -4.73 -0.65
C VAL A 53 -10.46 -5.03 -2.10
N LEU A 54 -9.56 -5.70 -2.83
CA LEU A 54 -9.84 -6.09 -4.22
C LEU A 54 -11.01 -7.09 -4.27
N GLU A 55 -11.89 -6.94 -5.26
CA GLU A 55 -13.00 -7.88 -5.47
C GLU A 55 -12.47 -9.32 -5.61
N GLY A 56 -13.08 -10.24 -4.85
CA GLY A 56 -12.69 -11.66 -4.83
C GLY A 56 -11.71 -12.04 -3.72
N GLU A 57 -11.17 -11.09 -2.98
CA GLU A 57 -10.39 -11.37 -1.77
C GLU A 57 -11.29 -11.46 -0.53
N SER A 58 -11.09 -12.51 0.28
CA SER A 58 -11.88 -12.77 1.49
C SER A 58 -11.42 -11.97 2.72
N THR A 59 -10.42 -11.10 2.57
CA THR A 59 -9.73 -10.47 3.69
C THR A 59 -10.30 -9.08 3.97
N THR A 60 -11.07 -8.93 5.04
CA THR A 60 -11.35 -7.61 5.62
C THR A 60 -10.05 -7.06 6.21
N TYR A 61 -9.45 -6.04 5.58
CA TYR A 61 -8.25 -5.41 6.13
C TYR A 61 -8.57 -4.66 7.43
N LYS A 62 -7.82 -5.00 8.48
CA LYS A 62 -7.75 -4.24 9.74
C LYS A 62 -6.30 -4.00 10.07
N ASN A 63 -5.96 -2.76 10.41
CA ASN A 63 -4.60 -2.43 10.82
C ASN A 63 -4.32 -2.94 12.25
N SER A 64 -3.06 -2.81 12.67
CA SER A 64 -2.60 -3.27 13.99
C SER A 64 -3.31 -2.60 15.18
N SER A 65 -3.93 -1.44 14.97
CA SER A 65 -4.72 -0.70 15.97
C SER A 65 -6.21 -1.04 15.91
N GLY A 66 -6.63 -1.95 15.03
CA GLY A 66 -8.02 -2.35 14.84
C GLY A 66 -8.85 -1.36 14.01
N MET A 67 -8.23 -0.35 13.41
CA MET A 67 -8.89 0.57 12.48
C MET A 67 -8.96 -0.02 11.08
N GLU A 68 -9.98 0.39 10.35
CA GLU A 68 -10.25 0.01 8.97
C GLU A 68 -9.84 1.16 8.04
N ASN A 69 -9.55 0.85 6.77
CA ASN A 69 -9.31 1.81 5.69
C ASN A 69 -7.99 2.61 5.70
N GLU A 70 -7.10 2.38 6.67
CA GLU A 70 -5.79 3.06 6.73
C GLU A 70 -4.69 2.23 7.41
N GLY A 71 -3.41 2.47 7.08
CA GLY A 71 -2.29 1.82 7.74
C GLY A 71 -0.90 2.20 7.23
N TRP A 72 0.11 1.93 8.04
CA TRP A 72 1.52 2.05 7.65
C TRP A 72 2.02 0.75 7.02
N PHE A 73 2.67 0.87 5.86
CA PHE A 73 3.22 -0.25 5.11
C PHE A 73 4.65 0.02 4.68
N ALA A 74 5.48 -1.02 4.60
CA ALA A 74 6.83 -0.87 4.09
C ALA A 74 6.77 -0.53 2.60
N ILE A 75 7.55 0.45 2.16
CA ILE A 75 7.54 0.93 0.77
C ILE A 75 7.85 -0.20 -0.22
N GLN A 76 8.66 -1.18 0.18
CA GLN A 76 8.99 -2.36 -0.63
C GLN A 76 7.79 -3.27 -0.94
N ASP A 77 6.72 -3.19 -0.14
CA ASP A 77 5.50 -3.99 -0.33
C ASP A 77 4.46 -3.25 -1.20
N LEU A 78 4.79 -2.02 -1.62
CA LEU A 78 3.93 -1.16 -2.44
C LEU A 78 4.26 -1.28 -3.93
N GLN A 79 3.21 -1.37 -4.73
CA GLN A 79 3.26 -1.23 -6.17
C GLN A 79 2.43 -0.01 -6.57
N ILE A 80 3.02 0.95 -7.29
CA ILE A 80 2.27 2.08 -7.85
C ILE A 80 1.31 1.53 -8.91
N ILE A 81 0.04 1.87 -8.78
CA ILE A 81 -0.96 1.65 -9.83
C ILE A 81 -0.94 2.94 -10.66
N GLU A 82 -0.30 2.91 -11.82
CA GLU A 82 -0.50 3.97 -12.80
C GLU A 82 -1.98 3.93 -13.21
N GLU A 83 -2.72 5.03 -13.06
CA GLU A 83 -3.97 5.16 -13.79
C GLU A 83 -3.61 4.99 -15.26
N GLU A 84 -4.20 3.99 -15.93
CA GLU A 84 -4.03 3.82 -17.36
C GLU A 84 -4.26 5.18 -18.01
N SER A 85 -3.17 5.80 -18.46
CA SER A 85 -3.26 6.93 -19.36
C SER A 85 -3.94 6.35 -20.58
N ILE A 86 -5.24 6.65 -20.73
CA ILE A 86 -6.01 6.31 -21.92
C ILE A 86 -5.09 6.64 -23.10
N PRO A 87 -4.63 5.65 -23.90
CA PRO A 87 -3.72 5.95 -24.98
C PRO A 87 -4.37 7.02 -25.84
N GLY A 88 -3.68 8.14 -26.08
CA GLY A 88 -4.17 9.33 -26.79
C GLY A 88 -4.49 9.10 -28.27
N TRP A 89 -4.90 7.90 -28.65
CA TRP A 89 -5.27 7.48 -30.00
C TRP A 89 -6.80 7.38 -30.20
N PHE A 90 -7.61 7.61 -29.16
CA PHE A 90 -9.05 7.84 -29.31
C PHE A 90 -9.38 9.32 -29.51
N ASN A 91 -8.87 9.90 -30.59
CA ASN A 91 -9.42 11.13 -31.17
C ASN A 91 -9.19 11.05 -32.68
N ASN A 92 -10.21 10.57 -33.39
CA ASN A 92 -10.35 10.76 -34.83
C ASN A 92 -11.84 10.89 -35.16
#